data_AF-A0A443S5C7-F1
#
_entry.id   AF-A0A443S5C7-F1
#
_cell.length_a   1.000
_cell.length_b   1.000
_cell.length_c   1.000
_cell.angle_alpha   90.00
_cell.angle_beta   90.00
_cell.angle_gamma   90.00
#
_symmetry.space_group_name_H-M   'P 1'
#
loop_
_entity.id
_entity.type
_entity.pdbx_description
1 polymer ?
#
loop_
_entity_poly.entity_id
_entity_poly.type
_entity_poly.pdbx_seq_one_letter_code
_entity_poly.pdbx_strand_id
1 'polypeptide(L)'
;MVSIHSARENDFLKSILKEEDVFYWLGGVQVMANSKAYAWIDGTQFDYSNWSPGDPNDHNTNECVGTAINKDGIWIDELCTYNGSQLCQISDSVPFTDEYTPNFISILTQNAVTSLKNISALSIEVKTVNNTLTEEVAKLKRFVMLNNSETILKLEDTIKKVLLASNHNKRLLNDSVKAITQQIHNSTTQMKTWKDDLNSTINQLNKKVENASSRLDNVKEQMANVVNKSVDNLLTLTAKLDKMSLELKDDLRKSQAKVKYVESRLDDIDE
;
A
#
# COMPACT_ATOMS: atom_id res chain seq x y z
N MET A 1 -12.79 -2.13 3.41
CA MET A 1 -13.82 -1.35 4.15
C MET A 1 -14.49 -0.38 3.18
N VAL A 2 -15.64 0.20 3.54
CA VAL A 2 -16.42 1.11 2.69
C VAL A 2 -15.75 2.48 2.52
N SER A 3 -15.77 3.03 1.31
CA SER A 3 -15.53 4.44 0.99
C SER A 3 -16.85 5.13 0.62
N ILE A 4 -16.95 6.45 0.85
CA ILE A 4 -18.17 7.21 0.59
C ILE A 4 -17.79 8.47 -0.18
N HIS A 5 -18.37 8.61 -1.38
CA HIS A 5 -18.08 9.66 -2.37
C HIS A 5 -19.28 10.58 -2.63
N SER A 6 -20.43 10.32 -2.01
CA SER A 6 -21.61 11.16 -2.20
C SER A 6 -22.59 11.10 -1.04
N ALA A 7 -23.43 12.14 -0.94
CA ALA A 7 -24.56 12.14 -0.01
C ALA A 7 -25.51 10.96 -0.24
N ARG A 8 -25.67 10.52 -1.49
CA ARG A 8 -26.50 9.37 -1.84
C ARG A 8 -25.97 8.06 -1.25
N GLU A 9 -24.67 7.84 -1.32
CA GLU A 9 -24.02 6.67 -0.70
C GLU A 9 -24.12 6.73 0.81
N ASN A 10 -23.91 7.91 1.40
CA ASN A 10 -24.07 8.12 2.84
C ASN A 10 -25.50 7.81 3.31
N ASP A 11 -26.51 8.30 2.59
CA ASP A 11 -27.92 8.03 2.88
C ASP A 11 -28.31 6.57 2.64
N PHE A 12 -27.68 5.90 1.67
CA PHE A 12 -27.83 4.45 1.51
C PHE A 12 -27.32 3.70 2.75
N LEU A 13 -26.15 4.08 3.29
CA LEU A 13 -25.65 3.50 4.54
C LEU A 13 -26.64 3.74 5.69
N LYS A 14 -27.16 4.96 5.87
CA LYS A 14 -28.22 5.23 6.87
C LYS A 14 -29.40 4.28 6.77
N SER A 15 -29.79 3.89 5.55
CA SER A 15 -30.93 2.98 5.33
C SER A 15 -30.69 1.53 5.77
N ILE A 16 -29.43 1.11 5.87
CA ILE A 16 -29.05 -0.27 6.24
C ILE A 16 -28.50 -0.39 7.66
N LEU A 17 -28.02 0.70 8.26
CA LEU A 17 -27.57 0.76 9.65
C LEU A 17 -28.78 0.82 10.58
N LYS A 18 -28.93 -0.15 11.48
CA LYS A 18 -30.14 -0.32 12.30
C LYS A 18 -29.93 -0.15 13.80
N GLU A 19 -28.70 -0.28 14.28
CA GLU A 19 -28.42 -0.27 15.71
C GLU A 19 -28.21 1.16 16.20
N GLU A 20 -28.99 1.54 17.21
CA GLU A 20 -28.82 2.76 17.99
C GLU A 20 -27.51 2.68 18.80
N ASP A 21 -26.82 3.82 18.97
CA ASP A 21 -25.57 3.94 19.74
C ASP A 21 -24.39 3.08 19.26
N VAL A 22 -24.44 2.53 18.04
CA VAL A 22 -23.34 1.79 17.43
C VAL A 22 -22.68 2.61 16.33
N PHE A 23 -21.35 2.66 16.37
CA PHE A 23 -20.51 3.18 15.31
C PHE A 23 -19.93 2.04 14.47
N TYR A 24 -19.92 2.24 13.16
CA TYR A 24 -19.39 1.28 12.21
C TYR A 24 -18.16 1.86 11.52
N TRP A 25 -17.05 1.14 11.56
CA TRP A 25 -15.82 1.53 10.90
C TRP A 25 -15.99 1.63 9.38
N LEU A 26 -15.52 2.75 8.85
CA LEU A 26 -15.35 3.01 7.43
C LEU A 26 -13.89 2.78 7.03
N GLY A 27 -13.58 2.87 5.74
CA GLY A 27 -12.23 2.73 5.22
C GLY A 27 -11.38 3.99 5.30
N GLY A 28 -11.81 5.04 5.99
CA GLY A 28 -11.11 6.32 6.02
C GLY A 28 -10.10 6.33 7.17
N VAL A 29 -8.87 6.70 6.88
CA VAL A 29 -7.79 6.77 7.87
C VAL A 29 -7.07 8.11 7.79
N GLN A 30 -6.60 8.57 8.94
CA GLN A 30 -5.82 9.80 9.04
C GLN A 30 -4.48 9.62 8.31
N VAL A 31 -4.14 10.56 7.44
CA VAL A 31 -2.94 10.46 6.57
C VAL A 31 -1.65 10.72 7.35
N MET A 32 -1.74 11.58 8.38
CA MET A 32 -0.64 11.92 9.27
C MET A 32 -1.16 12.17 10.68
N ALA A 33 -0.37 11.78 11.68
CA ALA A 33 -0.62 12.09 13.08
C ALA A 33 -0.98 13.57 13.28
N ASN A 34 -2.04 13.82 14.04
CA ASN A 34 -2.54 15.16 14.42
C ASN A 34 -2.90 16.05 13.20
N SER A 35 -3.33 15.45 12.10
CA SER A 35 -3.81 16.18 10.92
C SER A 35 -5.31 15.97 10.70
N LYS A 36 -6.01 16.99 10.21
CA LYS A 36 -7.42 16.83 9.79
C LYS A 36 -7.58 16.23 8.38
N ALA A 37 -6.52 15.59 7.87
CA ALA A 37 -6.47 15.04 6.52
C ALA A 37 -6.70 13.53 6.56
N TYR A 38 -7.69 13.07 5.79
CA TYR A 38 -8.08 11.67 5.70
C TYR A 38 -7.95 11.15 4.26
N ALA A 39 -7.72 9.85 4.13
CA ALA A 39 -7.72 9.15 2.86
C ALA A 39 -8.45 7.81 2.99
N TRP A 40 -9.10 7.37 1.91
CA TRP A 40 -9.68 6.05 1.85
C TRP A 40 -8.60 4.99 1.62
N ILE A 41 -8.67 3.87 2.35
CA ILE A 41 -7.72 2.76 2.24
C ILE A 41 -7.79 2.01 0.91
N ASP A 42 -8.91 2.15 0.18
CA ASP A 42 -9.06 1.63 -1.18
C ASP A 42 -8.40 2.53 -2.24
N GLY A 43 -7.89 3.70 -1.83
CA GLY A 43 -7.20 4.65 -2.69
C GLY A 43 -8.12 5.59 -3.48
N THR A 44 -9.43 5.45 -3.35
CA THR A 44 -10.36 6.41 -3.96
C THR A 44 -10.18 7.81 -3.36
N GLN A 45 -10.68 8.83 -4.05
CA GLN A 45 -10.51 10.22 -3.62
C GLN A 45 -11.31 10.48 -2.33
N PHE A 46 -10.71 11.16 -1.36
CA PHE A 46 -11.44 11.67 -0.20
C PHE A 46 -12.16 12.98 -0.56
N ASP A 47 -13.28 12.87 -1.27
CA ASP A 47 -14.02 13.97 -1.91
C ASP A 47 -15.38 14.29 -1.29
N TYR A 48 -15.84 13.45 -0.37
CA TYR A 48 -17.07 13.64 0.40
C TYR A 48 -16.82 13.39 1.88
N SER A 49 -17.52 14.13 2.74
CA SER A 49 -17.51 13.89 4.18
C SER A 49 -18.82 14.34 4.82
N ASN A 50 -19.18 13.68 5.92
CA ASN A 50 -20.34 14.03 6.74
C ASN A 50 -19.99 14.04 8.24
N TRP A 51 -18.89 14.72 8.57
CA TRP A 51 -18.36 14.83 9.92
C TRP A 51 -19.36 15.42 10.91
N SER A 52 -19.35 14.88 12.12
CA SER A 52 -20.00 15.46 13.29
C SER A 52 -19.42 16.85 13.58
N PRO A 53 -20.21 17.81 14.10
CA PRO A 53 -19.68 19.08 14.56
C PRO A 53 -18.56 18.88 15.58
N GLY A 54 -17.35 19.34 15.25
CA GLY A 54 -16.15 19.17 16.08
C GLY A 54 -15.15 18.16 15.53
N ASP A 55 -15.60 17.26 14.65
CA ASP A 55 -14.79 16.24 14.01
C ASP A 55 -14.36 16.65 12.59
N PRO A 56 -13.24 16.12 12.07
CA PRO A 56 -12.27 15.32 12.82
C PRO A 56 -11.55 16.17 13.88
N ASN A 57 -11.37 15.58 15.06
CA ASN A 57 -10.73 16.24 16.19
C ASN A 57 -9.22 15.91 16.24
N ASP A 58 -8.51 16.45 17.24
CA ASP A 58 -7.07 16.20 17.40
C ASP A 58 -6.84 15.27 18.60
N HIS A 59 -6.58 14.00 18.29
CA HIS A 59 -6.27 12.95 19.26
C HIS A 59 -4.88 13.12 19.90
N ASN A 60 -4.03 14.04 19.42
CA ASN A 60 -2.68 14.31 19.94
C ASN A 60 -1.82 13.03 20.09
N THR A 61 -1.94 12.12 19.13
CA THR A 61 -1.35 10.78 19.16
C THR A 61 -0.63 10.47 17.85
N ASN A 62 0.36 9.58 17.92
CA ASN A 62 0.98 8.99 16.74
C ASN A 62 0.32 7.65 16.35
N GLU A 63 -0.73 7.25 17.06
CA GLU A 63 -1.47 6.04 16.77
C GLU A 63 -2.37 6.23 15.54
N CYS A 64 -2.79 5.11 14.94
CA CYS A 64 -3.74 5.12 13.84
C CYS A 64 -5.07 5.72 14.32
N VAL A 65 -5.59 6.68 13.55
CA VAL A 65 -6.95 7.22 13.72
C VAL A 65 -7.75 6.89 12.47
N GLY A 66 -8.91 6.27 12.67
CA GLY A 66 -9.85 5.87 11.62
C GLY A 66 -11.14 6.68 11.71
N THR A 67 -11.99 6.56 10.71
CA THR A 67 -13.33 7.15 10.72
C THR A 67 -14.43 6.10 10.82
N ALA A 68 -15.47 6.42 11.59
CA ALA A 68 -16.64 5.58 11.78
C ALA A 68 -17.93 6.37 11.56
N ILE A 69 -18.99 5.68 11.16
CA ILE A 69 -20.32 6.24 10.88
C ILE A 69 -21.35 5.70 11.87
N ASN A 70 -22.26 6.56 12.35
CA ASN A 70 -23.42 6.12 13.12
C ASN A 70 -24.65 5.89 12.23
N LYS A 71 -25.74 5.37 12.81
CA LYS A 71 -27.02 5.16 12.09
C LYS A 71 -27.65 6.43 11.48
N ASP A 72 -27.33 7.62 12.01
CA ASP A 72 -27.77 8.90 11.45
C ASP A 72 -26.87 9.37 10.28
N GLY A 73 -25.86 8.56 9.94
CA GLY A 73 -24.90 8.76 8.88
C GLY A 73 -23.89 9.86 9.16
N ILE A 74 -23.71 10.21 10.43
CA ILE A 74 -22.74 11.19 10.91
C ILE A 74 -21.42 10.49 11.21
N TRP A 75 -20.32 11.12 10.81
CA TRP A 75 -18.98 10.54 10.93
C TRP A 75 -18.24 11.11 12.12
N ILE A 76 -17.49 10.25 12.81
CA ILE A 76 -16.54 10.63 13.86
C ILE A 76 -15.16 10.06 13.51
N ASP A 77 -14.13 10.58 14.17
CA ASP A 77 -12.80 9.98 14.16
C ASP A 77 -12.41 9.43 15.53
N GLU A 78 -11.79 8.25 15.53
CA GLU A 78 -11.46 7.51 16.75
C GLU A 78 -10.19 6.66 16.55
N LEU A 79 -9.50 6.34 17.64
CA LEU A 79 -8.30 5.49 17.59
C LEU A 79 -8.65 4.12 16.99
N CYS A 80 -7.86 3.66 16.03
CA CYS A 80 -8.05 2.37 15.35
C CYS A 80 -7.95 1.17 16.30
N THR A 81 -7.55 1.38 17.56
CA THR A 81 -7.49 0.38 18.62
C THR A 81 -8.85 0.10 19.28
N TYR A 82 -9.85 0.97 19.08
CA TYR A 82 -11.20 0.74 19.58
C TYR A 82 -11.90 -0.40 18.83
N ASN A 83 -12.53 -1.29 19.60
CA ASN A 83 -13.36 -2.35 19.04
C ASN A 83 -14.64 -1.75 18.45
N GLY A 84 -14.95 -2.11 17.20
CA GLY A 84 -16.15 -1.68 16.51
C GLY A 84 -16.52 -2.62 15.37
N SER A 85 -17.78 -2.59 14.96
CA SER A 85 -18.23 -3.30 13.76
C SER A 85 -17.67 -2.60 12.52
N GLN A 86 -17.35 -3.32 11.45
CA GLN A 86 -16.81 -2.73 10.21
C GLN A 86 -17.78 -2.91 9.05
N LEU A 87 -17.84 -1.93 8.15
CA LEU A 87 -18.56 -2.06 6.89
C LEU A 87 -17.58 -2.43 5.77
N CYS A 88 -17.97 -3.43 4.99
CA CYS A 88 -17.25 -3.86 3.81
C CYS A 88 -18.00 -3.45 2.54
N GLN A 89 -17.25 -3.01 1.54
CA GLN A 89 -17.74 -2.73 0.20
C GLN A 89 -17.16 -3.77 -0.75
N ILE A 90 -18.00 -4.27 -1.65
CA ILE A 90 -17.60 -5.15 -2.75
C ILE A 90 -17.79 -4.34 -4.03
N SER A 91 -16.78 -4.33 -4.89
CA SER A 91 -16.85 -3.71 -6.21
C SER A 91 -16.78 -4.80 -7.28
N ASP A 92 -17.70 -4.78 -8.24
CA ASP A 92 -17.68 -5.70 -9.38
C ASP A 92 -16.45 -5.49 -10.29
N SER A 93 -15.82 -4.31 -10.21
CA SER A 93 -14.70 -3.90 -11.05
C SER A 93 -13.31 -4.24 -10.48
N VAL A 94 -13.22 -4.69 -9.22
CA VAL A 94 -11.94 -5.00 -8.56
C VAL A 94 -12.07 -6.35 -7.85
N PRO A 95 -11.34 -7.41 -8.29
CA PRO A 95 -11.34 -8.68 -7.60
C PRO A 95 -10.89 -8.50 -6.15
N PHE A 96 -11.60 -9.14 -5.21
CA PHE A 96 -11.16 -9.18 -3.81
C PHE A 96 -9.83 -9.92 -3.72
N THR A 97 -8.77 -9.24 -3.29
CA THR A 97 -7.45 -9.85 -3.02
C THR A 97 -7.15 -9.77 -1.54
N ASP A 98 -6.64 -10.86 -0.95
CA ASP A 98 -6.21 -10.89 0.45
C ASP A 98 -4.90 -10.10 0.70
N GLU A 99 -4.30 -9.53 -0.35
CA GLU A 99 -3.16 -8.61 -0.26
C GLU A 99 -3.61 -7.15 -0.35
N TYR A 100 -3.10 -6.32 0.56
CA TYR A 100 -3.14 -4.86 0.41
C TYR A 100 -2.50 -4.49 -0.94
N THR A 101 -3.16 -3.66 -1.74
CA THR A 101 -2.61 -3.31 -3.06
C THR A 101 -1.21 -2.68 -2.88
N PRO A 102 -0.18 -3.13 -3.63
CA PRO A 102 1.18 -2.56 -3.58
C PRO A 102 1.23 -1.04 -3.81
N ASN A 103 0.13 -0.46 -4.29
CA ASN A 103 -0.02 0.94 -4.66
C ASN A 103 -0.63 1.83 -3.58
N PHE A 104 -0.92 1.36 -2.36
CA PHE A 104 -1.47 2.22 -1.31
C PHE A 104 -0.64 3.51 -1.10
N ILE A 105 0.69 3.39 -1.00
CA ILE A 105 1.62 4.54 -0.91
C ILE A 105 1.56 5.41 -2.19
N SER A 106 1.48 4.80 -3.37
CA SER A 106 1.40 5.51 -4.65
C SER A 106 0.13 6.35 -4.75
N ILE A 107 -0.99 5.82 -4.27
CA ILE A 107 -2.30 6.49 -4.34
C ILE A 107 -2.37 7.63 -3.32
N LEU A 108 -1.88 7.41 -2.09
CA LEU A 108 -1.72 8.48 -1.11
C LEU A 108 -0.85 9.62 -1.66
N THR A 109 0.24 9.27 -2.35
CA THR A 109 1.12 10.25 -3.01
C THR A 109 0.38 11.01 -4.11
N GLN A 110 -0.42 10.33 -4.93
CA GLN A 110 -1.20 10.96 -6.00
C GLN A 110 -2.28 11.91 -5.46
N ASN A 111 -2.97 11.52 -4.38
CA ASN A 111 -3.97 12.34 -3.71
C ASN A 111 -3.33 13.58 -3.06
N ALA A 112 -2.15 13.44 -2.45
CA ALA A 112 -1.38 14.57 -1.92
C ALA A 112 -0.95 15.54 -3.03
N VAL A 113 -0.44 15.03 -4.16
CA VAL A 113 -0.07 15.85 -5.33
C VAL A 113 -1.28 16.58 -5.90
N THR A 114 -2.43 15.93 -5.98
CA THR A 114 -3.68 16.52 -6.48
C THR A 114 -4.17 17.63 -5.56
N SER A 115 -4.11 17.41 -4.25
CA SER A 115 -4.43 18.42 -3.24
C SER A 115 -3.51 19.65 -3.34
N LEU A 116 -2.21 19.44 -3.56
CA LEU A 116 -1.26 20.54 -3.78
C LEU A 116 -1.57 21.36 -5.03
N LYS A 117 -1.97 20.71 -6.12
CA LYS A 117 -2.42 21.40 -7.34
C LYS A 117 -3.65 22.26 -7.07
N ASN A 118 -4.64 21.73 -6.36
CA ASN A 118 -5.85 22.48 -6.01
C ASN A 118 -5.55 23.68 -5.11
N ILE A 119 -4.68 23.52 -4.10
CA ILE A 119 -4.23 24.64 -3.24
C ILE A 119 -3.51 25.71 -4.07
N SER A 120 -2.67 25.30 -5.03
CA SER A 120 -1.97 26.24 -5.91
C SER A 120 -2.93 27.05 -6.80
N ALA A 121 -3.99 26.42 -7.31
CA ALA A 121 -5.03 27.08 -8.10
C ALA A 121 -5.81 28.09 -7.26
N LEU A 122 -6.25 27.69 -6.06
CA LEU A 122 -6.93 28.59 -5.11
C LEU A 122 -6.05 29.79 -4.73
N SER A 123 -4.74 29.59 -4.56
CA SER A 123 -3.80 30.69 -4.28
C SER A 123 -3.78 31.74 -5.39
N ILE A 124 -3.93 31.32 -6.65
CA ILE A 124 -4.01 32.21 -7.82
C ILE A 124 -5.34 32.97 -7.81
N GLU A 125 -6.45 32.29 -7.57
CA GLU A 125 -7.78 32.93 -7.49
C GLU A 125 -7.85 33.99 -6.39
N VAL A 126 -7.32 33.69 -5.20
CA VAL A 126 -7.24 34.65 -4.09
C VAL A 126 -6.42 35.90 -4.47
N LYS A 127 -5.30 35.72 -5.18
CA LYS A 127 -4.50 36.85 -5.68
C LYS A 127 -5.29 37.71 -6.66
N THR A 128 -6.01 37.09 -7.59
CA THR A 128 -6.84 37.78 -8.56
C THR A 128 -7.91 38.62 -7.88
N VAL A 129 -8.67 38.03 -6.94
CA VAL A 129 -9.70 38.74 -6.17
C VAL A 129 -9.11 39.92 -5.40
N ASN A 130 -7.95 39.74 -4.76
CA ASN A 130 -7.29 40.82 -4.03
C ASN A 130 -6.90 41.99 -4.94
N ASN A 131 -6.42 41.71 -6.15
CA ASN A 131 -6.07 42.74 -7.13
C ASN A 131 -7.31 43.51 -7.60
N THR A 132 -8.37 42.79 -7.99
CA THR A 132 -9.65 43.41 -8.38
C THR A 132 -10.23 44.28 -7.27
N LEU A 133 -10.21 43.80 -6.02
CA LEU A 133 -10.67 44.58 -4.88
C LEU A 133 -9.84 45.86 -4.68
N THR A 134 -8.52 45.77 -4.88
CA THR A 134 -7.62 46.93 -4.78
C THR A 134 -7.96 48.00 -5.82
N GLU A 135 -8.27 47.58 -7.06
CA GLU A 135 -8.69 48.48 -8.14
C GLU A 135 -10.04 49.14 -7.85
N GLU A 136 -11.04 48.38 -7.40
CA GLU A 136 -12.36 48.91 -7.08
C GLU A 136 -12.31 49.90 -5.90
N VAL A 137 -11.51 49.63 -4.88
CA VAL A 137 -11.28 50.58 -3.78
C VAL A 137 -10.62 51.87 -4.29
N ALA A 138 -9.71 51.80 -5.26
CA ALA A 138 -9.09 52.99 -5.84
C ALA A 138 -10.09 53.83 -6.65
N LYS A 139 -11.03 53.19 -7.37
CA LYS A 139 -12.13 53.87 -8.09
C LYS A 139 -13.07 54.58 -7.11
N LEU A 140 -13.48 53.90 -6.04
CA LEU A 140 -14.33 54.47 -4.99
C LEU A 140 -13.67 55.68 -4.32
N LYS A 141 -12.37 55.63 -4.00
CA LYS A 141 -11.63 56.77 -3.46
C LYS A 141 -11.65 57.99 -4.39
N ARG A 142 -11.51 57.79 -5.70
CA ARG A 142 -11.60 58.89 -6.68
C ARG A 142 -13.00 59.50 -6.75
N PHE A 143 -14.03 58.67 -6.71
CA PHE A 143 -15.42 59.11 -6.69
C PHE A 143 -15.75 59.91 -5.41
N VAL A 144 -15.25 59.44 -4.27
CA VAL A 144 -15.35 60.10 -2.96
C VAL A 144 -14.70 61.47 -2.94
N MET A 145 -13.53 61.65 -3.56
CA MET A 145 -12.84 62.95 -3.60
C MET A 145 -13.58 64.03 -4.40
N LEU A 146 -14.66 63.69 -5.14
CA LEU A 146 -15.38 64.62 -6.00
C LEU A 146 -16.71 65.16 -5.43
N ASN A 147 -17.18 64.71 -4.25
CA ASN A 147 -18.45 65.15 -3.66
C ASN A 147 -18.37 65.29 -2.11
N ASN A 148 -19.18 66.14 -1.47
CA ASN A 148 -19.25 66.36 -0.01
C ASN A 148 -20.71 66.12 0.48
N SER A 149 -21.06 65.63 1.68
CA SER A 149 -20.33 65.12 2.86
C SER A 149 -21.30 64.18 3.64
N GLU A 150 -20.79 63.42 4.61
CA GLU A 150 -21.46 62.42 5.49
C GLU A 150 -21.57 60.98 4.97
N THR A 151 -22.28 60.68 3.88
CA THR A 151 -22.33 59.31 3.33
C THR A 151 -20.95 58.82 2.91
N ILE A 152 -20.13 59.76 2.43
CA ILE A 152 -18.75 59.54 2.02
C ILE A 152 -17.84 59.16 3.19
N LEU A 153 -17.99 59.83 4.35
CA LEU A 153 -17.19 59.51 5.55
C LEU A 153 -17.53 58.12 6.10
N LYS A 154 -18.81 57.72 6.06
CA LYS A 154 -19.26 56.37 6.43
C LYS A 154 -18.71 55.31 5.45
N LEU A 155 -18.65 55.64 4.16
CA LEU A 155 -18.09 54.77 3.13
C LEU A 155 -16.57 54.61 3.28
N GLU A 156 -15.83 55.69 3.57
CA GLU A 156 -14.39 55.64 3.85
C GLU A 156 -14.05 54.80 5.08
N ASP A 157 -14.83 54.92 6.16
CA ASP A 157 -14.67 54.10 7.36
C ASP A 157 -14.92 52.62 7.06
N THR A 158 -15.96 52.32 6.28
CA THR A 158 -16.26 50.95 5.84
C THR A 158 -15.14 50.37 4.98
N ILE A 159 -14.61 51.14 4.03
CA ILE A 159 -13.46 50.74 3.19
C ILE A 159 -12.23 50.45 4.04
N LYS A 160 -11.93 51.27 5.07
CA LYS A 160 -10.81 51.03 5.99
C LYS A 160 -10.98 49.72 6.76
N LYS A 161 -12.19 49.44 7.26
CA LYS A 161 -12.50 48.19 7.96
C LYS A 161 -12.33 46.97 7.06
N VAL A 162 -12.83 47.04 5.83
CA VAL A 162 -12.67 45.95 4.83
C VAL A 162 -11.19 45.73 4.48
N LEU A 163 -10.41 46.80 4.30
CA LEU A 163 -8.96 46.70 4.05
C LEU A 163 -8.21 46.08 5.23
N LEU A 164 -8.54 46.45 6.46
CA LEU A 164 -7.96 45.86 7.67
C LEU A 164 -8.27 44.37 7.77
N ALA A 165 -9.53 43.98 7.57
CA ALA A 165 -9.96 42.58 7.58
C ALA A 165 -9.28 41.77 6.47
N SER A 166 -9.20 42.32 5.25
CA SER A 166 -8.50 41.68 4.12
C SER A 166 -7.02 41.45 4.41
N ASN A 167 -6.32 42.46 4.96
CA ASN A 167 -4.92 42.32 5.34
C ASN A 167 -4.70 41.31 6.48
N HIS A 168 -5.63 41.25 7.43
CA HIS A 168 -5.60 40.25 8.50
C HIS A 168 -5.76 38.83 7.92
N ASN A 169 -6.76 38.62 7.06
CA ASN A 169 -6.98 37.32 6.39
C ASN A 169 -5.78 36.91 5.53
N LYS A 170 -5.14 37.85 4.82
CA LYS A 170 -3.91 37.60 4.06
C LYS A 170 -2.76 37.11 4.96
N ARG A 171 -2.61 37.69 6.16
CA ARG A 171 -1.61 37.21 7.14
C ARG A 171 -1.94 35.80 7.61
N LEU A 172 -3.17 35.54 8.04
CA LEU A 172 -3.60 34.21 8.48
C LEU A 172 -3.39 33.16 7.38
N LEU A 173 -3.70 33.51 6.13
CA LEU A 173 -3.47 32.63 4.99
C LEU A 173 -1.98 32.35 4.77
N ASN A 174 -1.12 33.38 4.82
CA ASN A 174 0.32 33.21 4.70
C ASN A 174 0.91 32.34 5.82
N ASP A 175 0.48 32.56 7.07
CA ASP A 175 0.93 31.79 8.22
C ASP A 175 0.48 30.33 8.10
N SER A 176 -0.75 30.09 7.65
CA SER A 176 -1.28 28.74 7.36
C SER A 176 -0.49 28.05 6.25
N VAL A 177 -0.22 28.74 5.13
CA VAL A 177 0.58 28.22 4.02
C VAL A 177 1.99 27.86 4.49
N LYS A 178 2.60 28.70 5.34
CA LYS A 178 3.93 28.44 5.89
C LYS A 178 3.94 27.20 6.80
N ALA A 179 2.93 27.05 7.66
CA ALA A 179 2.78 25.88 8.52
C ALA A 179 2.62 24.59 7.69
N ILE A 180 1.74 24.60 6.69
CA ILE A 180 1.53 23.46 5.77
C ILE A 180 2.83 23.14 5.01
N THR A 181 3.54 24.14 4.51
CA THR A 181 4.81 23.96 3.81
C THR A 181 5.86 23.27 4.69
N GLN A 182 5.94 23.69 5.96
CA GLN A 182 6.86 23.07 6.91
C GLN A 182 6.48 21.62 7.21
N GLN A 183 5.20 21.32 7.36
CA GLN A 183 4.72 19.96 7.58
C GLN A 183 5.06 19.06 6.39
N ILE A 184 4.83 19.53 5.16
CA ILE A 184 5.20 18.82 3.92
C ILE A 184 6.71 18.56 3.87
N HIS A 185 7.53 19.56 4.24
CA HIS A 185 8.98 19.40 4.26
C HIS A 185 9.44 18.33 5.25
N ASN A 186 8.85 18.31 6.45
CA ASN A 186 9.13 17.31 7.47
C ASN A 186 8.75 15.90 6.99
N SER A 187 7.54 15.74 6.41
CA SER A 187 7.09 14.45 5.87
C SER A 187 7.95 13.96 4.71
N THR A 188 8.37 14.88 3.82
CA THR A 188 9.30 14.56 2.71
C THR A 188 10.64 14.05 3.25
N THR A 189 11.13 14.63 4.34
CA THR A 189 12.38 14.21 4.99
C THR A 189 12.24 12.82 5.60
N GLN A 190 11.14 12.55 6.31
CA GLN A 190 10.86 11.22 6.87
C GLN A 190 10.73 10.15 5.78
N MET A 191 10.02 10.43 4.69
CA MET A 191 9.91 9.51 3.56
C MET A 191 11.27 9.18 2.94
N LYS A 192 12.18 10.16 2.87
CA LYS A 192 13.55 9.92 2.38
C LYS A 192 14.32 8.98 3.30
N THR A 193 14.23 9.18 4.62
CA THR A 193 14.82 8.26 5.61
C THR A 193 14.28 6.85 5.47
N TRP A 194 12.96 6.68 5.36
CA TRP A 194 12.34 5.37 5.15
C TRP A 194 12.80 4.69 3.86
N LYS A 195 12.95 5.44 2.77
CA LYS A 195 13.51 4.92 1.52
C LYS A 195 14.93 4.39 1.72
N ASP A 196 15.77 5.11 2.46
CA ASP A 196 17.15 4.70 2.72
C ASP A 196 17.21 3.43 3.60
N ASP A 197 16.35 3.34 4.62
CA ASP A 197 16.22 2.14 5.47
C ASP A 197 15.70 0.92 4.70
N LEU A 198 14.72 1.11 3.80
CA LEU A 198 14.22 0.06 2.92
C LEU A 198 15.33 -0.46 2.01
N ASN A 199 16.11 0.44 1.40
CA ASN A 199 17.24 0.06 0.55
C ASN A 199 18.30 -0.73 1.33
N SER A 200 18.60 -0.32 2.56
CA SER A 200 19.50 -1.05 3.45
C SER A 200 18.99 -2.47 3.72
N THR A 201 17.70 -2.61 4.02
CA THR A 201 17.05 -3.90 4.29
C THR A 201 17.08 -4.82 3.06
N ILE A 202 16.77 -4.29 1.88
CA ILE A 202 16.86 -5.03 0.60
C ILE A 202 18.27 -5.55 0.38
N ASN A 203 19.30 -4.71 0.60
CA ASN A 203 20.69 -5.13 0.43
C ASN A 203 21.08 -6.24 1.40
N GLN A 204 20.61 -6.20 2.65
CA GLN A 204 20.84 -7.27 3.62
C GLN A 204 20.16 -8.58 3.21
N LEU A 205 18.93 -8.52 2.70
CA LEU A 205 18.20 -9.68 2.20
C LEU A 205 18.88 -10.30 0.97
N ASN A 206 19.31 -9.48 0.02
CA ASN A 206 20.04 -9.95 -1.16
C ASN A 206 21.30 -10.72 -0.76
N LYS A 207 22.08 -10.20 0.21
CA LYS A 207 23.26 -10.90 0.74
C LYS A 207 22.92 -12.25 1.38
N LYS A 208 21.78 -12.34 2.09
CA LYS A 208 21.30 -13.60 2.67
C LYS A 208 20.90 -14.60 1.58
N VAL A 209 20.22 -14.14 0.53
CA VAL A 209 19.83 -14.95 -0.64
C VAL A 209 21.05 -15.48 -1.38
N GLU A 210 22.04 -14.64 -1.65
CA GLU A 210 23.31 -15.03 -2.29
C GLU A 210 24.03 -16.12 -1.48
N ASN A 211 24.13 -15.94 -0.16
CA ASN A 211 24.73 -16.94 0.72
C ASN A 211 23.95 -18.27 0.74
N ALA A 212 22.61 -18.20 0.76
CA ALA A 212 21.76 -19.39 0.67
C ALA A 212 21.93 -20.11 -0.68
N SER A 213 21.99 -19.36 -1.79
CA SER A 213 22.24 -19.91 -3.13
C SER A 213 23.58 -20.63 -3.20
N SER A 214 24.65 -20.02 -2.69
CA SER A 214 25.97 -20.64 -2.64
C SER A 214 25.98 -21.96 -1.84
N ARG A 215 25.29 -21.99 -0.69
CA ARG A 215 25.12 -23.23 0.09
C ARG A 215 24.36 -24.29 -0.69
N LEU A 216 23.31 -23.91 -1.41
CA LEU A 216 22.53 -24.84 -2.24
C LEU A 216 23.38 -25.44 -3.36
N ASP A 217 24.21 -24.63 -4.02
CA ASP A 217 25.10 -25.11 -5.09
C ASP A 217 26.15 -26.09 -4.55
N ASN A 218 26.72 -25.83 -3.38
CA ASN A 218 27.61 -26.79 -2.71
C ASN A 218 26.89 -28.12 -2.38
N VAL A 219 25.63 -28.08 -1.92
CA VAL A 219 24.84 -29.30 -1.67
C VAL A 219 24.58 -30.07 -2.98
N LYS A 220 24.26 -29.37 -4.08
CA LYS A 220 24.08 -30.00 -5.39
C LYS A 220 25.35 -30.73 -5.84
N GLU A 221 26.51 -30.09 -5.68
CA GLU A 221 27.80 -30.70 -6.04
C GLU A 221 28.11 -31.93 -5.19
N GLN A 222 27.89 -31.86 -3.87
CA GLN A 222 28.04 -33.01 -2.98
C GLN A 222 27.11 -34.17 -3.37
N MET A 223 25.86 -33.87 -3.71
CA MET A 223 24.88 -34.87 -4.13
C MET A 223 25.27 -35.51 -5.46
N ALA A 224 25.73 -34.72 -6.43
CA ALA A 224 26.24 -35.23 -7.71
C ALA A 224 27.42 -36.20 -7.50
N ASN A 225 28.35 -35.87 -6.60
CA ASN A 225 29.47 -36.74 -6.25
C ASN A 225 29.02 -38.07 -5.63
N VAL A 226 28.03 -38.04 -4.73
CA VAL A 226 27.45 -39.26 -4.11
C VAL A 226 26.75 -40.13 -5.15
N VAL A 227 25.98 -39.53 -6.06
CA VAL A 227 25.29 -40.23 -7.14
C VAL A 227 26.31 -40.89 -8.07
N ASN A 228 27.31 -40.15 -8.55
CA ASN A 228 28.34 -40.68 -9.43
C ASN A 228 29.09 -41.87 -8.80
N LYS A 229 29.50 -41.75 -7.54
CA LYS A 229 30.15 -42.85 -6.81
C LYS A 229 29.24 -44.08 -6.66
N SER A 230 27.94 -43.87 -6.42
CA SER A 230 26.97 -44.97 -6.36
C SER A 230 26.81 -45.66 -7.71
N VAL A 231 26.77 -44.91 -8.81
CA VAL A 231 26.71 -45.43 -10.16
C VAL A 231 27.96 -46.26 -10.48
N ASP A 232 29.16 -45.76 -10.16
CA ASP A 232 30.43 -46.49 -10.37
C ASP A 232 30.47 -47.82 -9.60
N ASN A 233 29.98 -47.81 -8.36
CA ASN A 233 29.87 -49.02 -7.55
C ASN A 233 28.91 -50.04 -8.17
N LEU A 234 27.76 -49.60 -8.67
CA LEU A 234 26.79 -50.46 -9.34
C LEU A 234 27.36 -51.04 -10.63
N LEU A 235 28.04 -50.24 -11.46
CA LEU A 235 28.72 -50.72 -12.66
C LEU A 235 29.75 -51.81 -12.34
N THR A 236 30.53 -51.62 -11.26
CA THR A 236 31.50 -52.60 -10.79
C THR A 236 30.83 -53.90 -10.35
N LEU A 237 29.69 -53.82 -9.66
CA LEU A 237 28.93 -55.00 -9.23
C LEU A 237 28.32 -55.75 -10.43
N THR A 238 27.75 -55.02 -11.40
CA THR A 238 27.22 -55.57 -12.65
C THR A 238 28.30 -56.34 -13.41
N ALA A 239 29.50 -55.77 -13.56
CA ALA A 239 30.61 -56.45 -14.22
C ALA A 239 31.03 -57.76 -13.52
N LYS A 240 30.97 -57.80 -12.17
CA LYS A 240 31.22 -59.04 -11.41
C LYS A 240 30.12 -60.08 -11.64
N LEU A 241 28.86 -59.68 -11.64
CA LEU A 241 27.72 -60.56 -11.91
C LEU A 241 27.79 -61.14 -13.33
N ASP A 242 28.15 -60.33 -14.32
CA ASP A 242 28.32 -60.79 -15.70
C ASP A 242 29.43 -61.84 -15.81
N LYS A 243 30.55 -61.63 -15.11
CA LYS A 243 31.64 -62.62 -15.04
C LYS A 243 31.17 -63.94 -14.40
N MET A 244 30.49 -63.87 -13.26
CA MET A 244 29.93 -65.07 -12.60
C MET A 244 28.92 -65.80 -13.50
N SER A 245 28.09 -65.06 -14.22
CA SER A 245 27.12 -65.62 -15.19
C SER A 245 27.81 -66.36 -16.33
N LEU A 246 28.92 -65.82 -16.85
CA LEU A 246 29.75 -66.49 -17.87
C LEU A 246 30.39 -67.78 -17.33
N GLU A 247 30.98 -67.73 -16.14
CA GLU A 247 31.58 -68.90 -15.47
C GLU A 247 30.53 -70.01 -15.26
N LEU A 248 29.35 -69.67 -14.75
CA LEU A 248 28.25 -70.62 -14.53
C LEU A 248 27.74 -71.23 -15.85
N LYS A 249 27.63 -70.43 -16.92
CA LYS A 249 27.25 -70.93 -18.26
C LYS A 249 28.29 -71.92 -18.80
N ASP A 250 29.57 -71.66 -18.58
CA ASP A 250 30.66 -72.56 -18.99
C ASP A 250 30.62 -73.87 -18.21
N ASP A 251 30.44 -73.82 -16.88
CA ASP A 251 30.31 -75.01 -16.04
C ASP A 251 29.06 -75.83 -16.37
N LEU A 252 27.95 -75.18 -16.70
CA LEU A 252 26.75 -75.86 -17.19
C LEU A 252 27.01 -76.58 -18.52
N ARG A 253 27.68 -75.93 -19.47
CA ARG A 253 28.06 -76.57 -20.76
C ARG A 253 28.94 -77.78 -20.54
N LYS A 254 29.96 -77.69 -19.67
CA LYS A 254 30.84 -78.83 -19.32
C LYS A 254 30.04 -79.97 -18.70
N SER A 255 29.10 -79.65 -17.80
CA SER A 255 28.26 -80.65 -17.13
C SER A 255 27.32 -81.34 -18.12
N GLN A 256 26.68 -80.58 -19.01
CA GLN A 256 25.85 -81.13 -20.09
C GLN A 256 26.65 -82.04 -21.04
N ALA A 257 27.88 -81.67 -21.37
CA ALA A 257 28.76 -82.52 -22.18
C ALA A 257 29.08 -83.86 -21.49
N LYS A 258 29.31 -83.84 -20.17
CA LYS A 258 29.50 -85.06 -19.38
C LYS A 258 28.25 -85.94 -19.34
N VAL A 259 27.06 -85.35 -19.18
CA VAL A 259 25.79 -86.08 -19.20
C VAL A 259 25.61 -86.78 -20.56
N LYS A 260 25.77 -86.05 -21.68
CA LYS A 260 25.69 -86.63 -23.02
C LYS A 260 26.67 -87.78 -23.23
N TYR A 261 27.88 -87.66 -22.70
CA TYR A 261 28.86 -88.74 -22.75
C TYR A 261 28.36 -89.98 -22.00
N VAL A 262 27.81 -89.82 -20.78
CA VAL A 262 27.24 -90.94 -20.02
C VAL A 262 26.04 -91.56 -20.74
N GLU A 263 25.12 -90.74 -21.26
CA GLU A 263 23.98 -91.20 -22.06
C GLU A 263 24.44 -92.05 -23.26
N SER A 264 25.43 -91.58 -24.04
CA SER A 264 25.97 -92.36 -25.17
C SER A 264 26.57 -93.71 -24.77
N ARG A 265 27.12 -93.82 -23.55
CA ARG A 265 27.69 -95.07 -23.02
C ARG A 265 26.64 -96.01 -22.44
N LEU A 266 25.45 -95.49 -22.09
CA LEU A 266 24.31 -96.31 -21.68
C LEU A 266 23.60 -96.89 -22.89
N ASP A 267 23.47 -96.13 -23.98
CA ASP A 267 22.93 -96.63 -25.25
C ASP A 267 23.76 -97.80 -25.79
N ASP A 268 25.10 -97.76 -25.63
CA ASP A 268 26.03 -98.88 -25.96
C ASP A 268 25.80 -100.16 -25.12
N ILE A 269 25.05 -100.11 -24.02
CA ILE A 269 24.83 -101.24 -23.09
C ILE A 269 23.49 -101.94 -23.35
N ASP A 270 22.53 -101.26 -23.99
CA ASP A 270 21.19 -101.78 -24.29
C ASP A 270 21.06 -102.41 -25.71
N GLU A 271 22.13 -102.45 -26.52
CA GLU A 271 22.27 -103.23 -27.79
C GLU A 271 22.92 -104.61 -27.59
#